data_AF-A0A258C204-F1
#
_entry.id   AF-A0A258C204-F1
#
_cell.length_a   1.000
_cell.length_b   1.000
_cell.length_c   1.000
_cell.angle_alpha   90.00
_cell.angle_beta   90.00
_cell.angle_gamma   90.00
#
_symmetry.space_group_name_H-M   'P 1'
#
loop_
_entity.id
_entity.type
_entity.pdbx_description
1 polymer ?
#
loop_
_entity_poly.entity_id
_entity_poly.type
_entity_poly.pdbx_seq_one_letter_code
_entity_poly.pdbx_strand_id
1 'polypeptide(L)'
;RYAQFVKTQDIGAAIRQVAMASPEERQQLVEQFRPAKDGVAEDGFAVDAKLYGTLLNSASRLGEELQSDPATYVIGRSPLLMKAAEEASSGDPAAVEAYATAMIAEQQRLGAPEPKLLTSRQAASIAAAFENTEDGGSNAAQVIEQLQQQWGRNWPTVYKQLQDKLPGAALVIGSGVDPQTSATLARIAPLKTEELKKGLDSTETRDAKMALNEGMAEFRNTLAGQVGGERTFSTLYNEAERLAYAYMGQGKGARDAVELAKKALIDDKYTLQGTYRVPKAYDADLIEAGTERAIESLDPMTLNFRTPDGVPEDFAAGRVKAAIEKDGYWVTLPDESGVALYYGGEAVLDRAGNPVARKFDDLAAEAIQKPSAWQRFNEGREKMNQSAAPSG
;
A
#
# COMPACT_ATOMS: atom_id res chain seq x y z
N ARG A 1 38.71 -27.08 27.17
CA ARG A 1 37.80 -27.94 26.36
C ARG A 1 36.37 -27.91 26.88
N TYR A 2 36.08 -28.24 28.15
CA TYR A 2 34.72 -28.14 28.72
C TYR A 2 34.13 -26.71 28.70
N ALA A 3 34.89 -25.70 29.13
CA ALA A 3 34.44 -24.29 29.13
C ALA A 3 34.12 -23.74 27.71
N GLN A 4 34.85 -24.18 26.68
CA GLN A 4 34.56 -23.81 25.29
C GLN A 4 33.31 -24.51 24.74
N PHE A 5 33.02 -25.73 25.21
CA PHE A 5 31.80 -26.46 24.86
C PHE A 5 30.56 -25.79 25.45
N VAL A 6 30.61 -25.37 26.72
CA VAL A 6 29.53 -24.61 27.38
C VAL A 6 29.25 -23.30 26.64
N LYS A 7 30.29 -22.50 26.34
CA LYS A 7 30.14 -21.25 25.56
C LYS A 7 29.53 -21.46 24.17
N THR A 8 29.77 -22.62 23.54
CA THR A 8 29.18 -22.98 22.23
C THR A 8 27.73 -23.49 22.35
N GLN A 9 27.31 -24.00 23.51
CA GLN A 9 25.88 -24.26 23.75
C GLN A 9 25.11 -22.97 24.03
N ASP A 10 25.73 -22.04 24.76
CA ASP A 10 25.14 -20.75 25.09
C ASP A 10 24.82 -19.91 23.84
N ILE A 11 25.69 -19.93 22.83
CA ILE A 11 25.44 -19.23 21.56
C ILE A 11 24.23 -19.80 20.81
N GLY A 12 24.02 -21.12 20.84
CA GLY A 12 22.86 -21.75 20.22
C GLY A 12 21.55 -21.38 20.91
N ALA A 13 21.56 -21.24 22.23
CA ALA A 13 20.42 -20.73 22.99
C ALA A 13 20.16 -19.24 22.72
N ALA A 14 21.22 -18.43 22.68
CA ALA A 14 21.13 -17.00 22.37
C ALA A 14 20.55 -16.75 20.98
N ILE A 15 20.98 -17.51 19.95
CA ILE A 15 20.41 -17.40 18.59
C ILE A 15 18.91 -17.69 18.60
N ARG A 16 18.44 -18.69 19.36
CA ARG A 16 17.00 -18.98 19.46
C ARG A 16 16.23 -17.87 20.17
N GLN A 17 16.81 -17.26 21.21
CA GLN A 17 16.19 -16.13 21.91
C GLN A 17 16.12 -14.90 20.99
N VAL A 18 17.23 -14.57 20.31
CA VAL A 18 17.32 -13.48 19.33
C VAL A 18 16.27 -13.61 18.22
N ALA A 19 15.96 -14.84 17.79
CA ALA A 19 15.00 -15.08 16.73
C ALA A 19 13.56 -14.63 17.08
N MET A 20 13.15 -14.69 18.34
CA MET A 20 11.79 -14.31 18.77
C MET A 20 11.78 -13.08 19.70
N ALA A 21 12.92 -12.40 19.83
CA ALA A 21 13.06 -11.18 20.60
C ALA A 21 12.58 -9.95 19.81
N SER A 22 12.01 -8.97 20.52
CA SER A 22 11.76 -7.63 19.98
C SER A 22 13.07 -6.98 19.50
N PRO A 23 13.04 -5.91 18.69
CA PRO A 23 14.24 -5.19 18.29
C PRO A 23 15.13 -4.77 19.48
N GLU A 24 14.52 -4.27 20.55
CA GLU A 24 15.20 -3.81 21.77
C GLU A 24 15.80 -4.99 22.54
N GLU A 25 15.01 -6.05 22.75
CA GLU A 25 15.46 -7.28 23.42
C GLU A 25 16.61 -7.94 22.64
N ARG A 26 16.53 -7.92 21.31
CA ARG A 26 17.57 -8.46 20.42
C ARG A 26 18.87 -7.69 20.59
N GLN A 27 18.81 -6.36 20.65
CA GLN A 27 19.99 -5.52 20.90
C GLN A 27 20.61 -5.85 22.26
N GLN A 28 19.79 -5.98 23.32
CA GLN A 28 20.27 -6.34 24.65
C GLN A 28 20.94 -7.72 24.66
N LEU A 29 20.33 -8.72 24.02
CA LEU A 29 20.88 -10.07 23.91
C LEU A 29 22.21 -10.09 23.15
N VAL A 30 22.34 -9.29 22.07
CA VAL A 30 23.59 -9.17 21.32
C VAL A 30 24.68 -8.51 22.17
N GLU A 31 24.37 -7.40 22.85
CA GLU A 31 25.35 -6.68 23.70
C GLU A 31 25.87 -7.52 24.87
N GLN A 32 25.09 -8.49 25.39
CA GLN A 32 25.55 -9.41 26.43
C GLN A 32 26.78 -10.24 26.00
N PHE A 33 26.92 -10.51 24.70
CA PHE A 33 28.03 -11.28 24.13
C PHE A 33 29.21 -10.41 23.69
N ARG A 34 29.17 -9.09 23.92
CA ARG A 34 30.24 -8.17 23.50
C ARG A 34 31.57 -8.56 24.17
N PRO A 35 32.64 -8.81 23.39
CA PRO A 35 33.88 -9.42 23.90
C PRO A 35 34.81 -8.46 24.65
N ALA A 36 34.59 -7.15 24.53
CA ALA A 36 35.28 -6.11 25.31
C ALA A 36 34.23 -5.21 25.95
N LYS A 37 33.97 -5.46 27.24
CA LYS A 37 33.18 -4.54 28.07
C LYS A 37 34.11 -3.39 28.47
N ASP A 38 33.65 -2.17 28.29
CA ASP A 38 34.40 -0.94 28.62
C ASP A 38 35.79 -0.79 27.95
N GLY A 39 36.01 -1.49 26.82
CA GLY A 39 37.25 -1.40 26.04
C GLY A 39 38.42 -2.25 26.54
N VAL A 40 38.21 -3.12 27.53
CA VAL A 40 39.24 -4.02 28.08
C VAL A 40 39.05 -5.43 27.52
N ALA A 41 40.11 -6.01 26.97
CA ALA A 41 40.12 -7.39 26.48
C ALA A 41 40.53 -8.34 27.62
N GLU A 42 39.71 -9.37 27.88
CA GLU A 42 39.96 -10.40 28.89
C GLU A 42 40.50 -11.71 28.28
N ASP A 43 40.95 -12.62 29.14
CA ASP A 43 41.36 -13.96 28.73
C ASP A 43 40.21 -14.69 28.01
N GLY A 44 40.46 -15.11 26.76
CA GLY A 44 39.45 -15.75 25.91
C GLY A 44 38.80 -14.83 24.88
N PHE A 45 39.23 -13.56 24.78
CA PHE A 45 38.73 -12.57 23.80
C PHE A 45 38.55 -13.11 22.38
N ALA A 46 39.51 -13.87 21.84
CA ALA A 46 39.41 -14.40 20.48
C ALA A 46 38.23 -15.37 20.29
N VAL A 47 37.88 -16.14 21.32
CA VAL A 47 36.71 -17.04 21.30
C VAL A 47 35.44 -16.22 21.43
N ASP A 48 35.41 -15.25 22.33
CA ASP A 48 34.21 -14.43 22.57
C ASP A 48 33.92 -13.51 21.39
N ALA A 49 34.93 -12.95 20.74
CA ALA A 49 34.80 -12.19 19.50
C ALA A 49 34.22 -13.03 18.35
N LYS A 50 34.63 -14.31 18.26
CA LYS A 50 34.08 -15.24 17.27
C LYS A 50 32.60 -15.58 17.55
N LEU A 51 32.25 -15.80 18.81
CA LEU A 51 30.86 -16.07 19.21
C LEU A 51 29.98 -14.84 18.98
N TYR A 52 30.44 -13.66 19.39
CA TYR A 52 29.77 -12.38 19.14
C TYR A 52 29.55 -12.14 17.64
N GLY A 53 30.57 -12.33 16.81
CA GLY A 53 30.44 -12.23 15.35
C GLY A 53 29.44 -13.24 14.77
N THR A 54 29.40 -14.45 15.32
CA THR A 54 28.40 -15.47 14.94
C THR A 54 26.97 -15.03 15.30
N LEU A 55 26.79 -14.44 16.49
CA LEU A 55 25.49 -13.91 16.93
C LEU A 55 25.04 -12.74 16.07
N LEU A 56 25.93 -11.78 15.79
CA LEU A 56 25.67 -10.63 14.94
C LEU A 56 25.23 -11.06 13.54
N ASN A 57 25.99 -11.96 12.91
CA ASN A 57 25.65 -12.48 11.59
C ASN A 57 24.30 -13.23 11.61
N SER A 58 24.03 -13.99 12.67
CA SER A 58 22.75 -14.68 12.84
C SER A 58 21.60 -13.69 13.03
N ALA A 59 21.78 -12.64 13.84
CA ALA A 59 20.79 -11.60 14.07
C ALA A 59 20.47 -10.82 12.78
N SER A 60 21.49 -10.50 11.99
CA SER A 60 21.33 -9.86 10.67
C SER A 60 20.52 -10.74 9.72
N ARG A 61 20.90 -12.01 9.57
CA ARG A 61 20.18 -12.97 8.72
C ARG A 61 18.72 -13.17 9.17
N LEU A 62 18.48 -13.29 10.47
CA LEU A 62 17.12 -13.41 11.02
C LEU A 62 16.30 -12.13 10.75
N GLY A 63 16.93 -10.96 10.81
CA GLY A 63 16.33 -9.69 10.39
C GLY A 63 15.92 -9.70 8.91
N GLU A 64 16.80 -10.17 8.02
CA GLU A 64 16.51 -10.32 6.58
C GLU A 64 15.38 -11.33 6.32
N GLU A 65 15.37 -12.47 7.03
CA GLU A 65 14.29 -13.46 6.94
C GLU A 65 12.94 -12.86 7.39
N LEU A 66 12.93 -12.11 8.51
CA LEU A 66 11.74 -11.41 9.00
C LEU A 66 11.27 -10.34 8.01
N GLN A 67 12.18 -9.58 7.41
CA GLN A 67 11.82 -8.53 6.45
C GLN A 67 11.27 -9.10 5.13
N SER A 68 11.85 -10.19 4.64
CA SER A 68 11.46 -10.78 3.35
C SER A 68 10.11 -11.50 3.42
N ASP A 69 9.92 -12.36 4.42
CA ASP A 69 8.68 -13.10 4.63
C ASP A 69 8.35 -13.21 6.13
N PRO A 70 7.82 -12.13 6.74
CA PRO A 70 7.54 -12.10 8.17
C PRO A 70 6.49 -13.15 8.57
N ALA A 71 5.59 -13.51 7.65
CA ALA A 71 4.59 -14.53 7.88
C ALA A 71 5.22 -15.93 8.02
N THR A 72 6.06 -16.33 7.06
CA THR A 72 6.78 -17.61 7.13
C THR A 72 7.71 -17.64 8.34
N TYR A 73 8.38 -16.52 8.61
CA TYR A 73 9.31 -16.40 9.73
C TYR A 73 8.65 -16.73 11.07
N VAL A 74 7.49 -16.14 11.33
CA VAL A 74 6.78 -16.27 12.60
C VAL A 74 6.05 -17.60 12.72
N ILE A 75 5.35 -18.06 11.68
CA ILE A 75 4.64 -19.36 11.70
C ILE A 75 5.60 -20.52 12.00
N GLY A 76 6.82 -20.49 11.43
CA GLY A 76 7.82 -21.52 11.66
C GLY A 76 8.42 -21.54 13.07
N ARG A 77 8.17 -20.52 13.91
CA ARG A 77 8.81 -20.33 15.21
C ARG A 77 7.83 -20.15 16.38
N SER A 78 6.56 -19.89 16.10
CA SER A 78 5.50 -19.74 17.10
C SER A 78 4.51 -20.92 17.04
N PRO A 79 4.58 -21.86 18.00
CA PRO A 79 3.62 -22.96 18.07
C PRO A 79 2.17 -22.48 18.22
N LEU A 80 1.96 -21.34 18.87
CA LEU A 80 0.64 -20.73 19.03
C LEU A 80 0.07 -20.29 17.68
N LEU A 81 0.88 -19.65 16.84
CA LEU A 81 0.44 -19.21 15.51
C LEU A 81 0.31 -20.36 14.53
N MET A 82 1.14 -21.39 14.64
CA MET A 82 0.96 -22.62 13.87
C MET A 82 -0.40 -23.28 14.19
N LYS A 83 -0.77 -23.35 15.47
CA LYS A 83 -2.09 -23.85 15.89
C LYS A 83 -3.23 -22.95 15.41
N ALA A 84 -3.10 -21.63 15.56
CA ALA A 84 -4.12 -20.68 15.08
C ALA A 84 -4.32 -20.77 13.56
N ALA A 85 -3.25 -21.01 12.79
CA ALA A 85 -3.33 -21.22 11.35
C ALA A 85 -4.07 -22.51 10.98
N GLU A 86 -3.87 -23.58 11.76
CA GLU A 86 -4.60 -24.85 11.61
C GLU A 86 -6.10 -24.66 11.90
N GLU A 87 -6.45 -23.97 12.99
CA GLU A 87 -7.84 -23.64 13.33
C GLU A 87 -8.50 -22.78 12.25
N ALA A 88 -7.79 -21.76 11.74
CA ALA A 88 -8.26 -20.89 10.67
C ALA A 88 -8.47 -21.63 9.33
N SER A 89 -7.79 -22.77 9.11
CA SER A 89 -7.96 -23.58 7.89
C SER A 89 -9.33 -24.24 7.77
N SER A 90 -10.08 -24.34 8.88
CA SER A 90 -11.47 -24.81 8.89
C SER A 90 -12.44 -23.85 8.20
N GLY A 91 -12.05 -22.58 8.01
CA GLY A 91 -12.90 -21.53 7.46
C GLY A 91 -13.85 -20.89 8.48
N ASP A 92 -13.76 -21.22 9.77
CA ASP A 92 -14.50 -20.50 10.82
C ASP A 92 -14.05 -19.02 10.87
N PRO A 93 -14.97 -18.05 10.64
CA PRO A 93 -14.63 -16.63 10.65
C PRO A 93 -13.95 -16.17 11.95
N ALA A 94 -14.35 -16.72 13.10
CA ALA A 94 -13.73 -16.35 14.38
C ALA A 94 -12.28 -16.85 14.49
N ALA A 95 -12.00 -18.05 13.98
CA ALA A 95 -10.66 -18.61 13.94
C ALA A 95 -9.74 -17.84 12.97
N VAL A 96 -10.26 -17.47 11.78
CA VAL A 96 -9.51 -16.66 10.81
C VAL A 96 -9.19 -15.28 11.39
N GLU A 97 -10.14 -14.66 12.08
CA GLU A 97 -9.94 -13.38 12.76
C GLU A 97 -8.89 -13.46 13.88
N ALA A 98 -8.97 -14.49 14.71
CA ALA A 98 -8.00 -14.71 15.79
C ALA A 98 -6.58 -14.93 15.23
N TYR A 99 -6.46 -15.76 14.19
CA TYR A 99 -5.20 -15.95 13.47
C TYR A 99 -4.68 -14.63 12.91
N ALA A 100 -5.49 -13.88 12.16
CA ALA A 100 -5.06 -12.64 11.53
C ALA A 100 -4.57 -11.61 12.55
N THR A 101 -5.31 -11.45 13.66
CA THR A 101 -4.95 -10.53 14.75
C THR A 101 -3.63 -10.93 15.40
N ALA A 102 -3.48 -12.20 15.78
CA ALA A 102 -2.27 -12.70 16.42
C ALA A 102 -1.04 -12.64 15.49
N MET A 103 -1.24 -12.94 14.21
CA MET A 103 -0.20 -12.96 13.19
C MET A 103 0.40 -11.58 12.95
N ILE A 104 -0.45 -10.56 12.78
CA ILE A 104 0.00 -9.18 12.60
C ILE A 104 0.66 -8.64 13.87
N ALA A 105 0.05 -8.87 15.03
CA ALA A 105 0.58 -8.39 16.31
C ALA A 105 1.98 -8.97 16.60
N GLU A 106 2.19 -10.26 16.35
CA GLU A 106 3.49 -10.89 16.59
C GLU A 106 4.57 -10.38 15.63
N GLN A 107 4.24 -10.18 14.36
CA GLN A 107 5.18 -9.58 13.41
C GLN A 107 5.54 -8.14 13.78
N GLN A 108 4.56 -7.34 14.22
CA GLN A 108 4.81 -5.99 14.72
C GLN A 108 5.69 -5.99 15.96
N ARG A 109 5.43 -6.88 16.93
CA ARG A 109 6.26 -7.05 18.14
C ARG A 109 7.72 -7.37 17.80
N LEU A 110 7.95 -8.13 16.74
CA LEU A 110 9.28 -8.49 16.26
C LEU A 110 9.96 -7.41 15.41
N GLY A 111 9.24 -6.33 15.08
CA GLY A 111 9.73 -5.21 14.27
C GLY A 111 9.65 -5.43 12.76
N ALA A 112 8.69 -6.24 12.27
CA ALA A 112 8.46 -6.36 10.83
C ALA A 112 7.94 -5.03 10.25
N PRO A 113 8.58 -4.49 9.19
CA PRO A 113 8.18 -3.20 8.62
C PRO A 113 6.83 -3.26 7.90
N GLU A 114 6.54 -4.38 7.22
CA GLU A 114 5.26 -4.63 6.57
C GLU A 114 4.73 -6.02 7.00
N PRO A 115 3.90 -6.08 8.06
CA PRO A 115 3.28 -7.32 8.49
C PRO A 115 2.39 -7.94 7.40
N LYS A 116 2.46 -9.27 7.25
CA LYS A 116 1.75 -10.07 6.25
C LYS A 116 0.87 -11.13 6.90
N LEU A 117 -0.25 -11.43 6.26
CA LEU A 117 -1.17 -12.49 6.69
C LEU A 117 -0.88 -13.83 6.01
N LEU A 118 -0.41 -13.76 4.76
CA LEU A 118 -0.02 -14.91 3.97
C LEU A 118 1.49 -15.09 3.99
N THR A 119 1.92 -16.34 4.15
CA THR A 119 3.27 -16.75 3.75
C THR A 119 3.45 -16.59 2.24
N SER A 120 4.69 -16.40 1.77
CA SER A 120 4.97 -16.35 0.33
C SER A 120 4.49 -17.60 -0.40
N ARG A 121 4.55 -18.77 0.28
CA ARG A 121 4.04 -20.04 -0.25
C ARG A 121 2.52 -20.05 -0.40
N GLN A 122 1.78 -19.54 0.59
CA GLN A 122 0.32 -19.42 0.48
C GLN A 122 -0.07 -18.45 -0.64
N ALA A 123 0.58 -17.29 -0.71
CA ALA A 123 0.34 -16.33 -1.78
C ALA A 123 0.62 -16.92 -3.18
N ALA A 124 1.71 -17.69 -3.33
CA ALA A 124 2.01 -18.40 -4.57
C ALA A 124 1.00 -19.51 -4.88
N SER A 125 0.54 -20.26 -3.88
CA SER A 125 -0.47 -21.30 -4.07
C SER A 125 -1.82 -20.73 -4.49
N ILE A 126 -2.20 -19.57 -3.95
CA ILE A 126 -3.41 -18.85 -4.36
C ILE A 126 -3.25 -18.38 -5.81
N ALA A 127 -2.12 -17.77 -6.16
CA ALA A 127 -1.84 -17.36 -7.53
C ALA A 127 -1.91 -18.53 -8.54
N ALA A 128 -1.31 -19.68 -8.18
CA ALA A 128 -1.35 -20.89 -9.01
C ALA A 128 -2.77 -21.47 -9.18
N ALA A 129 -3.71 -21.19 -8.27
CA ALA A 129 -5.11 -21.58 -8.43
C ALA A 129 -5.79 -20.83 -9.59
N PHE A 130 -5.26 -19.67 -9.99
CA PHE A 130 -5.72 -18.93 -11.17
C PHE A 130 -5.04 -19.39 -12.47
N GLU A 131 -3.87 -20.02 -12.40
CA GLU A 131 -3.10 -20.50 -13.56
C GLU A 131 -3.49 -21.93 -13.99
N ASN A 132 -3.81 -22.82 -13.04
CA ASN A 132 -4.03 -24.26 -13.26
C ASN A 132 -5.41 -24.65 -13.82
N THR A 133 -6.14 -23.73 -14.44
CA THR A 133 -7.35 -24.08 -15.19
C THR A 133 -7.00 -24.16 -16.67
N GLU A 134 -7.11 -25.36 -17.26
CA GLU A 134 -7.03 -25.59 -18.73
C GLU A 134 -8.01 -24.68 -19.51
N ASP A 135 -9.00 -24.10 -18.82
CA ASP A 135 -9.98 -23.12 -19.31
C ASP A 135 -9.79 -21.69 -18.75
N GLY A 136 -8.55 -21.19 -18.66
CA GLY A 136 -8.25 -19.74 -18.67
C GLY A 136 -8.97 -18.85 -17.64
N GLY A 137 -9.07 -19.24 -16.37
CA GLY A 137 -9.57 -18.33 -15.33
C GLY A 137 -11.10 -18.27 -15.18
N SER A 138 -11.82 -19.26 -15.71
CA SER A 138 -13.27 -19.43 -15.57
C SER A 138 -13.78 -19.49 -14.11
N ASN A 139 -12.90 -19.68 -13.12
CA ASN A 139 -13.23 -19.63 -11.69
C ASN A 139 -12.73 -18.38 -10.96
N ALA A 140 -12.20 -17.35 -11.65
CA ALA A 140 -11.58 -16.20 -10.97
C ALA A 140 -12.54 -15.50 -9.99
N ALA A 141 -13.80 -15.28 -10.36
CA ALA A 141 -14.79 -14.73 -9.44
C ALA A 141 -15.07 -15.66 -8.27
N GLN A 142 -15.21 -16.96 -8.51
CA GLN A 142 -15.49 -17.93 -7.45
C GLN A 142 -14.33 -18.02 -6.45
N VAL A 143 -13.09 -18.06 -6.93
CA VAL A 143 -11.90 -18.08 -6.05
C VAL A 143 -11.81 -16.80 -5.25
N ILE A 144 -12.01 -15.64 -5.88
CA ILE A 144 -12.01 -14.35 -5.17
C ILE A 144 -13.14 -14.28 -4.14
N GLU A 145 -14.34 -14.72 -4.48
CA GLU A 145 -15.49 -14.75 -3.57
C GLU A 145 -15.23 -15.66 -2.37
N GLN A 146 -14.66 -16.84 -2.58
CA GLN A 146 -14.26 -17.75 -1.51
C GLN A 146 -13.21 -17.13 -0.58
N LEU A 147 -12.22 -16.44 -1.16
CA LEU A 147 -11.20 -15.74 -0.36
C LEU A 147 -11.80 -14.56 0.40
N GLN A 148 -12.71 -13.79 -0.21
CA GLN A 148 -13.42 -12.69 0.45
C GLN A 148 -14.26 -13.21 1.64
N GLN A 149 -14.96 -14.33 1.46
CA GLN A 149 -15.74 -14.98 2.51
C GLN A 149 -14.83 -15.51 3.63
N GLN A 150 -13.72 -16.15 3.27
CA GLN A 150 -12.77 -16.71 4.23
C GLN A 150 -12.12 -15.61 5.08
N TRP A 151 -11.60 -14.56 4.45
CA TRP A 151 -10.82 -13.53 5.12
C TRP A 151 -11.68 -12.40 5.71
N GLY A 152 -12.92 -12.26 5.25
CA GLY A 152 -13.87 -11.25 5.73
C GLY A 152 -13.25 -9.86 5.75
N ARG A 153 -13.26 -9.22 6.92
CA ARG A 153 -12.67 -7.87 7.10
C ARG A 153 -11.17 -7.79 6.83
N ASN A 154 -10.46 -8.92 6.84
CA ASN A 154 -9.02 -8.98 6.56
C ASN A 154 -8.73 -9.15 5.06
N TRP A 155 -9.76 -9.28 4.22
CA TRP A 155 -9.61 -9.39 2.77
C TRP A 155 -8.75 -8.28 2.15
N PRO A 156 -8.90 -6.99 2.49
CA PRO A 156 -8.06 -5.94 1.91
C PRO A 156 -6.56 -6.16 2.12
N THR A 157 -6.17 -6.61 3.32
CA THR A 157 -4.77 -6.93 3.65
C THR A 157 -4.24 -8.13 2.86
N VAL A 158 -5.08 -9.14 2.67
CA VAL A 158 -4.74 -10.32 1.87
C VAL A 158 -4.67 -9.99 0.38
N TYR A 159 -5.66 -9.28 -0.13
CA TYR A 159 -5.73 -8.82 -1.51
C TYR A 159 -4.49 -8.00 -1.88
N LYS A 160 -4.07 -7.05 -1.04
CA LYS A 160 -2.81 -6.28 -1.22
C LYS A 160 -1.60 -7.20 -1.43
N GLN A 161 -1.50 -8.29 -0.67
CA GLN A 161 -0.39 -9.26 -0.80
C GLN A 161 -0.47 -10.10 -2.09
N LEU A 162 -1.63 -10.18 -2.73
CA LEU A 162 -1.87 -10.95 -3.94
C LEU A 162 -1.82 -10.11 -5.22
N GLN A 163 -1.99 -8.79 -5.16
CA GLN A 163 -2.15 -7.90 -6.33
C GLN A 163 -1.12 -8.17 -7.44
N ASP A 164 0.17 -8.28 -7.13
CA ASP A 164 1.22 -8.50 -8.14
C ASP A 164 1.21 -9.90 -8.78
N LYS A 165 0.44 -10.84 -8.23
CA LYS A 165 0.38 -12.25 -8.62
C LYS A 165 -0.94 -12.64 -9.30
N LEU A 166 -1.97 -11.81 -9.18
CA LEU A 166 -3.29 -12.11 -9.76
C LEU A 166 -3.33 -11.80 -11.26
N PRO A 167 -4.04 -12.60 -12.08
CA PRO A 167 -4.36 -12.20 -13.44
C PRO A 167 -5.32 -11.00 -13.45
N GLY A 168 -5.37 -10.27 -14.58
CA GLY A 168 -6.12 -9.00 -14.69
C GLY A 168 -7.57 -9.08 -14.22
N ALA A 169 -8.35 -10.03 -14.75
CA ALA A 169 -9.74 -10.21 -14.33
C ALA A 169 -9.89 -10.49 -12.82
N ALA A 170 -9.03 -11.32 -12.23
CA ALA A 170 -9.06 -11.60 -10.79
C ALA A 170 -8.65 -10.39 -9.94
N LEU A 171 -7.67 -9.61 -10.42
CA LEU A 171 -7.28 -8.34 -9.81
C LEU A 171 -8.47 -7.39 -9.76
N VAL A 172 -9.17 -7.22 -10.88
CA VAL A 172 -10.34 -6.33 -10.94
C VAL A 172 -11.48 -6.82 -10.07
N ILE A 173 -11.83 -8.11 -10.13
CA ILE A 173 -12.91 -8.67 -9.28
C ILE A 173 -12.55 -8.51 -7.79
N GLY A 174 -11.31 -8.83 -7.42
CA GLY A 174 -10.81 -8.73 -6.04
C GLY A 174 -10.81 -7.31 -5.46
N SER A 175 -10.75 -6.30 -6.33
CA SER A 175 -10.88 -4.89 -5.92
C SER A 175 -12.30 -4.49 -5.53
N GLY A 176 -13.30 -5.39 -5.66
CA GLY A 176 -14.68 -5.15 -5.24
C GLY A 176 -15.53 -4.39 -6.25
N VAL A 177 -15.48 -4.77 -7.54
CA VAL A 177 -16.47 -4.28 -8.52
C VAL A 177 -17.86 -4.88 -8.23
N ASP A 178 -18.92 -4.28 -8.79
CA ASP A 178 -20.28 -4.75 -8.55
C ASP A 178 -20.51 -6.20 -9.05
N PRO A 179 -21.54 -6.91 -8.55
CA PRO A 179 -21.78 -8.31 -8.91
C PRO A 179 -21.97 -8.56 -10.41
N GLN A 180 -22.59 -7.63 -11.14
CA GLN A 180 -22.83 -7.79 -12.58
C GLN A 180 -21.53 -7.64 -13.38
N THR A 181 -20.70 -6.66 -13.02
CA THR A 181 -19.36 -6.51 -13.60
C THR A 181 -18.47 -7.70 -13.25
N SER A 182 -18.51 -8.17 -12.01
CA SER A 182 -17.78 -9.36 -11.56
C SER A 182 -18.17 -10.60 -12.35
N ALA A 183 -19.47 -10.86 -12.53
CA ALA A 183 -19.97 -11.98 -13.32
C ALA A 183 -19.56 -11.87 -14.81
N THR A 184 -19.57 -10.65 -15.35
CA THR A 184 -19.15 -10.40 -16.74
C THR A 184 -17.66 -10.68 -16.92
N LEU A 185 -16.80 -10.17 -16.03
CA LEU A 185 -15.35 -10.42 -16.02
C LEU A 185 -15.04 -11.90 -15.90
N ALA A 186 -15.71 -12.62 -15.00
CA ALA A 186 -15.52 -14.06 -14.83
C ALA A 186 -15.89 -14.83 -16.11
N ARG A 187 -17.00 -14.46 -16.75
CA ARG A 187 -17.47 -15.09 -17.99
C ARG A 187 -16.51 -14.87 -19.15
N ILE A 188 -15.88 -13.68 -19.24
CA ILE A 188 -14.97 -13.36 -20.34
C ILE A 188 -13.51 -13.70 -20.06
N ALA A 189 -13.13 -13.94 -18.80
CA ALA A 189 -11.77 -14.34 -18.40
C ALA A 189 -11.13 -15.40 -19.31
N PRO A 190 -11.80 -16.51 -19.67
CA PRO A 190 -11.21 -17.53 -20.56
C PRO A 190 -11.04 -17.10 -22.02
N LEU A 191 -11.74 -16.04 -22.45
CA LEU A 191 -11.77 -15.62 -23.84
C LEU A 191 -10.59 -14.71 -24.18
N LYS A 192 -9.98 -14.91 -25.34
CA LYS A 192 -9.02 -13.94 -25.89
C LYS A 192 -9.76 -12.67 -26.32
N THR A 193 -9.08 -11.53 -26.27
CA THR A 193 -9.69 -10.24 -26.67
C THR A 193 -10.21 -10.27 -28.11
N GLU A 194 -9.53 -10.97 -29.03
CA GLU A 194 -10.00 -11.14 -30.41
C GLU A 194 -11.30 -11.96 -30.52
N GLU A 195 -11.57 -12.85 -29.56
CA GLU A 195 -12.83 -13.60 -29.52
C GLU A 195 -13.99 -12.73 -29.06
N LEU A 196 -13.74 -11.77 -28.16
CA LEU A 196 -14.73 -10.79 -27.73
C LEU A 196 -15.13 -9.83 -28.86
N LYS A 197 -14.25 -9.64 -29.85
CA LYS A 197 -14.53 -8.83 -31.04
C LYS A 197 -15.32 -9.57 -32.11
N LYS A 198 -15.42 -10.91 -32.04
CA LYS A 198 -16.13 -11.70 -33.07
C LYS A 198 -17.59 -11.28 -33.10
N GLY A 199 -18.05 -10.82 -34.27
CA GLY A 199 -19.43 -10.35 -34.47
C GLY A 199 -19.65 -8.88 -34.16
N LEU A 200 -18.64 -8.14 -33.70
CA LEU A 200 -18.70 -6.68 -33.57
C LEU A 200 -18.21 -6.01 -34.87
N ASP A 201 -18.75 -4.83 -35.17
CA ASP A 201 -18.28 -4.04 -36.30
C ASP A 201 -16.85 -3.49 -36.03
N SER A 202 -16.00 -3.49 -37.06
CA SER A 202 -14.60 -3.07 -36.93
C SER A 202 -14.46 -1.56 -36.68
N THR A 203 -15.42 -0.76 -37.16
CA THR A 203 -15.48 0.68 -36.87
C THR A 203 -15.89 0.89 -35.43
N GLU A 204 -16.91 0.19 -34.95
CA GLU A 204 -17.36 0.30 -33.56
C GLU A 204 -16.28 -0.12 -32.56
N THR A 205 -15.54 -1.20 -32.83
CA THR A 205 -14.43 -1.64 -31.96
C THR A 205 -13.28 -0.63 -31.93
N ARG A 206 -13.00 0.05 -33.05
CA ARG A 206 -12.03 1.15 -33.10
C ARG A 206 -12.52 2.38 -32.32
N ASP A 207 -13.78 2.73 -32.50
CA ASP A 207 -14.39 3.88 -31.82
C ASP A 207 -14.45 3.66 -30.30
N ALA A 208 -14.76 2.43 -29.85
CA ALA A 208 -14.67 2.04 -28.45
C ALA A 208 -13.25 2.20 -27.91
N LYS A 209 -12.23 1.76 -28.66
CA LYS A 209 -10.83 1.90 -28.23
C LYS A 209 -10.40 3.36 -28.13
N MET A 210 -10.80 4.21 -29.07
CA MET A 210 -10.52 5.65 -29.01
C MET A 210 -11.22 6.31 -27.81
N ALA A 211 -12.51 6.01 -27.61
CA ALA A 211 -13.26 6.52 -26.47
C ALA A 211 -12.67 6.05 -25.14
N LEU A 212 -12.21 4.81 -25.05
CA LEU A 212 -11.57 4.29 -23.84
C LEU A 212 -10.24 5.00 -23.55
N ASN A 213 -9.41 5.21 -24.57
CA ASN A 213 -8.14 5.92 -24.41
C ASN A 213 -8.36 7.37 -23.94
N GLU A 214 -9.37 8.05 -24.47
CA GLU A 214 -9.76 9.39 -24.01
C GLU A 214 -10.31 9.35 -22.57
N GLY A 215 -11.27 8.46 -22.30
CA GLY A 215 -11.95 8.36 -21.00
C GLY A 215 -11.06 7.91 -19.84
N MET A 216 -9.97 7.21 -20.13
CA MET A 216 -8.99 6.71 -19.14
C MET A 216 -7.77 7.64 -18.96
N ALA A 217 -7.64 8.71 -19.75
CA ALA A 217 -6.44 9.55 -19.76
C ALA A 217 -6.18 10.22 -18.40
N GLU A 218 -7.23 10.72 -17.75
CA GLU A 218 -7.13 11.33 -16.43
C GLU A 218 -6.71 10.31 -15.38
N PHE A 219 -7.30 9.11 -15.40
CA PHE A 219 -6.90 8.03 -14.49
C PHE A 219 -5.43 7.64 -14.68
N ARG A 220 -4.95 7.57 -15.92
CA ARG A 220 -3.53 7.34 -16.23
C ARG A 220 -2.64 8.39 -15.56
N ASN A 221 -3.06 9.66 -15.60
CA ASN A 221 -2.30 10.75 -14.99
C ASN A 221 -2.14 10.56 -13.48
N THR A 222 -3.17 10.04 -12.79
CA THR A 222 -3.12 9.75 -11.36
C THR A 222 -2.13 8.63 -10.98
N LEU A 223 -1.66 7.86 -11.95
CA LEU A 223 -0.72 6.74 -11.77
C LEU A 223 0.70 7.08 -12.24
N ALA A 224 0.92 8.20 -12.93
CA ALA A 224 2.19 8.52 -13.59
C ALA A 224 3.37 8.67 -12.60
N GLY A 225 3.11 9.08 -11.36
CA GLY A 225 4.12 9.19 -10.29
C GLY A 225 4.21 7.99 -9.35
N GLN A 226 3.32 7.01 -9.48
CA GLN A 226 3.23 5.88 -8.57
C GLN A 226 4.16 4.76 -9.03
N VAL A 227 4.95 4.20 -8.10
CA VAL A 227 5.73 2.97 -8.38
C VAL A 227 4.76 1.85 -8.77
N GLY A 228 5.00 1.22 -9.92
CA GLY A 228 4.10 0.22 -10.49
C GLY A 228 2.85 0.78 -11.18
N GLY A 229 2.68 2.11 -11.23
CA GLY A 229 1.50 2.78 -11.80
C GLY A 229 1.21 2.42 -13.26
N GLU A 230 2.23 2.31 -14.11
CA GLU A 230 2.06 1.90 -15.52
C GLU A 230 1.54 0.46 -15.63
N ARG A 231 1.98 -0.46 -14.76
CA ARG A 231 1.46 -1.83 -14.71
C ARG A 231 -0.01 -1.81 -14.30
N THR A 232 -0.35 -1.09 -13.24
CA THR A 232 -1.73 -0.93 -12.76
C THR A 232 -2.62 -0.36 -13.86
N PHE A 233 -2.16 0.69 -14.54
CA PHE A 233 -2.89 1.30 -15.66
C PHE A 233 -3.11 0.30 -16.80
N SER A 234 -2.06 -0.39 -17.24
CA SER A 234 -2.15 -1.35 -18.34
C SER A 234 -3.12 -2.49 -18.01
N THR A 235 -3.08 -3.02 -16.78
CA THR A 235 -4.01 -4.06 -16.35
C THR A 235 -5.46 -3.57 -16.37
N LEU A 236 -5.75 -2.41 -15.75
CA LEU A 236 -7.11 -1.86 -15.72
C LEU A 236 -7.63 -1.47 -17.10
N TYR A 237 -6.76 -0.90 -17.94
CA TYR A 237 -7.09 -0.54 -19.32
C TYR A 237 -7.48 -1.78 -20.14
N ASN A 238 -6.69 -2.86 -20.04
CA ASN A 238 -6.97 -4.11 -20.77
C ASN A 238 -8.28 -4.75 -20.32
N GLU A 239 -8.56 -4.76 -19.00
CA GLU A 239 -9.83 -5.30 -18.50
C GLU A 239 -11.02 -4.39 -18.84
N ALA A 240 -10.84 -3.06 -18.86
CA ALA A 240 -11.87 -2.13 -19.33
C ALA A 240 -12.19 -2.33 -20.82
N GLU A 241 -11.17 -2.54 -21.66
CA GLU A 241 -11.34 -2.84 -23.09
C GLU A 241 -12.12 -4.14 -23.29
N ARG A 242 -11.77 -5.19 -22.55
CA ARG A 242 -12.46 -6.48 -22.59
C ARG A 242 -13.91 -6.39 -22.11
N LEU A 243 -14.16 -5.65 -21.03
CA LEU A 243 -15.50 -5.36 -20.54
C LEU A 243 -16.34 -4.58 -21.56
N ALA A 244 -15.77 -3.55 -22.18
CA ALA A 244 -16.45 -2.77 -23.20
C ALA A 244 -16.88 -3.66 -24.38
N TYR A 245 -15.99 -4.53 -24.89
CA TYR A 245 -16.38 -5.50 -25.92
C TYR A 245 -17.45 -6.48 -25.47
N ALA A 246 -17.40 -6.94 -24.21
CA ALA A 246 -18.43 -7.80 -23.65
C ALA A 246 -19.80 -7.10 -23.61
N TYR A 247 -19.86 -5.83 -23.25
CA TYR A 247 -21.10 -5.03 -23.28
C TYR A 247 -21.57 -4.73 -24.70
N MET A 248 -20.66 -4.48 -25.64
CA MET A 248 -21.00 -4.33 -27.06
C MET A 248 -21.63 -5.62 -27.62
N GLY A 249 -21.10 -6.79 -27.25
CA GLY A 249 -21.70 -8.08 -27.60
C GLY A 249 -23.10 -8.31 -26.99
N GLN A 250 -23.46 -7.55 -25.95
CA GLN A 250 -24.82 -7.52 -25.38
C GLN A 250 -25.72 -6.47 -26.06
N GLY A 251 -25.26 -5.83 -27.14
CA GLY A 251 -26.00 -4.84 -27.91
C GLY A 251 -25.83 -3.39 -27.45
N LYS A 252 -24.87 -3.08 -26.57
CA LYS A 252 -24.54 -1.69 -26.21
C LYS A 252 -23.74 -1.01 -27.34
N GLY A 253 -23.98 0.27 -27.55
CA GLY A 253 -23.13 1.08 -28.43
C GLY A 253 -21.72 1.23 -27.85
N ALA A 254 -20.73 1.48 -28.72
CA ALA A 254 -19.32 1.57 -28.35
C ALA A 254 -19.05 2.55 -27.17
N ARG A 255 -19.60 3.77 -27.22
CA ARG A 255 -19.41 4.77 -26.16
C ARG A 255 -20.07 4.36 -24.84
N ASP A 256 -21.32 3.90 -24.88
CA ASP A 256 -22.03 3.45 -23.68
C ASP A 256 -21.33 2.27 -23.01
N ALA A 257 -20.80 1.34 -23.81
CA ALA A 257 -20.04 0.20 -23.31
C ALA A 257 -18.75 0.62 -22.61
N VAL A 258 -18.04 1.60 -23.16
CA VAL A 258 -16.83 2.18 -22.55
C VAL A 258 -17.16 2.92 -21.27
N GLU A 259 -18.22 3.74 -21.25
CA GLU A 259 -18.65 4.45 -20.04
C GLU A 259 -19.05 3.47 -18.92
N LEU A 260 -19.75 2.38 -19.25
CA LEU A 260 -20.07 1.33 -18.26
C LEU A 260 -18.80 0.67 -17.70
N ALA A 261 -17.83 0.33 -18.56
CA ALA A 261 -16.57 -0.26 -18.13
C ALA A 261 -15.76 0.72 -17.24
N LYS A 262 -15.60 1.97 -17.69
CA LYS A 262 -14.90 3.02 -16.93
C LYS A 262 -15.57 3.26 -15.58
N LYS A 263 -16.90 3.39 -15.56
CA LYS A 263 -17.67 3.58 -14.34
C LYS A 263 -17.39 2.47 -13.32
N ALA A 264 -17.51 1.22 -13.74
CA ALA A 264 -17.35 0.08 -12.85
C ALA A 264 -15.92 -0.08 -12.32
N LEU A 265 -14.91 0.24 -13.13
CA LEU A 265 -13.50 0.04 -12.76
C LEU A 265 -12.90 1.23 -12.02
N ILE A 266 -13.34 2.46 -12.35
CA ILE A 266 -12.71 3.70 -11.92
C ILE A 266 -13.71 4.59 -11.16
N ASP A 267 -14.77 5.06 -11.82
CA ASP A 267 -15.57 6.17 -11.29
C ASP A 267 -16.40 5.80 -10.05
N ASP A 268 -16.78 4.53 -9.90
CA ASP A 268 -17.45 4.03 -8.70
C ASP A 268 -16.50 3.88 -7.51
N LYS A 269 -15.18 3.92 -7.74
CA LYS A 269 -14.15 3.70 -6.73
C LYS A 269 -13.42 4.96 -6.34
N TYR A 270 -13.24 5.86 -7.30
CA TYR A 270 -12.41 7.04 -7.12
C TYR A 270 -13.08 8.31 -7.62
N THR A 271 -12.76 9.41 -6.97
CA THR A 271 -12.80 10.74 -7.58
C THR A 271 -11.37 11.07 -8.00
N LEU A 272 -11.17 11.40 -9.28
CA LEU A 272 -9.87 11.79 -9.80
C LEU A 272 -9.65 13.28 -9.54
N GLN A 273 -8.44 13.65 -9.12
CA GLN A 273 -8.06 15.01 -8.76
C GLN A 273 -6.69 15.33 -9.34
N GLY A 274 -6.66 15.75 -10.62
CA GLY A 274 -5.43 16.12 -11.31
C GLY A 274 -4.39 14.99 -11.37
N THR A 275 -3.42 14.99 -10.46
CA THR A 275 -2.32 14.00 -10.38
C THR A 275 -2.53 12.91 -9.35
N TYR A 276 -3.62 12.94 -8.58
CA TYR A 276 -3.95 11.93 -7.58
C TYR A 276 -5.41 11.50 -7.68
N ARG A 277 -5.75 10.42 -6.99
CA ARG A 277 -7.11 9.88 -6.89
C ARG A 277 -7.50 9.72 -5.43
N VAL A 278 -8.76 9.97 -5.13
CA VAL A 278 -9.36 9.88 -3.79
C VAL A 278 -10.39 8.75 -3.79
N PRO A 279 -10.28 7.73 -2.92
CA PRO A 279 -11.31 6.71 -2.79
C PRO A 279 -12.67 7.32 -2.43
N LYS A 280 -13.78 6.79 -2.97
CA LYS A 280 -15.15 7.29 -2.71
C LYS A 280 -15.60 7.21 -1.24
N ALA A 281 -14.83 6.51 -0.39
CA ALA A 281 -15.02 6.55 1.06
C ALA A 281 -14.71 7.92 1.68
N TYR A 282 -13.97 8.77 0.96
CA TYR A 282 -13.60 10.12 1.36
C TYR A 282 -14.32 11.17 0.50
N ASP A 283 -14.58 12.32 1.11
CA ASP A 283 -15.03 13.51 0.38
C ASP A 283 -13.83 14.16 -0.32
N ALA A 284 -13.84 14.13 -1.66
CA ALA A 284 -12.72 14.59 -2.47
C ALA A 284 -12.45 16.09 -2.33
N ASP A 285 -13.47 16.90 -2.06
CA ASP A 285 -13.31 18.36 -1.88
C ASP A 285 -12.65 18.65 -0.53
N LEU A 286 -13.00 17.87 0.51
CA LEU A 286 -12.32 17.95 1.80
C LEU A 286 -10.86 17.50 1.70
N ILE A 287 -10.58 16.43 0.97
CA ILE A 287 -9.20 15.98 0.75
C ILE A 287 -8.40 17.05 0.00
N GLU A 288 -8.95 17.62 -1.06
CA GLU A 288 -8.31 18.71 -1.81
C GLU A 288 -7.97 19.90 -0.89
N ALA A 289 -8.95 20.39 -0.12
CA ALA A 289 -8.72 21.46 0.84
C ALA A 289 -7.68 21.09 1.93
N GLY A 290 -7.63 19.83 2.35
CA GLY A 290 -6.60 19.31 3.25
C GLY A 290 -5.21 19.35 2.61
N THR A 291 -5.08 18.92 1.35
CA THR A 291 -3.80 18.90 0.63
C THR A 291 -3.22 20.29 0.40
N GLU A 292 -4.05 21.28 0.10
CA GLU A 292 -3.63 22.68 -0.01
C GLU A 292 -3.09 23.20 1.32
N ARG A 293 -3.80 22.95 2.43
CA ARG A 293 -3.36 23.37 3.77
C ARG A 293 -2.10 22.68 4.24
N ALA A 294 -1.91 21.41 3.87
CA ALA A 294 -0.70 20.67 4.17
C ALA A 294 0.53 21.34 3.53
N ILE A 295 0.39 21.88 2.32
CA ILE A 295 1.44 22.68 1.66
C ILE A 295 1.60 24.05 2.34
N GLU A 296 0.51 24.78 2.59
CA GLU A 296 0.58 26.11 3.23
C GLU A 296 1.28 26.09 4.58
N SER A 297 1.00 25.05 5.38
CA SER A 297 1.53 24.85 6.73
C SER A 297 2.86 24.10 6.77
N LEU A 298 3.40 23.68 5.62
CA LEU A 298 4.67 22.98 5.53
C LEU A 298 5.81 23.85 6.06
N ASP A 299 6.52 23.34 7.07
CA ASP A 299 7.77 23.94 7.52
C ASP A 299 8.92 23.44 6.64
N PRO A 300 9.49 24.31 5.77
CA PRO A 300 10.54 23.88 4.86
C PRO A 300 11.82 23.45 5.58
N MET A 301 12.02 23.84 6.84
CA MET A 301 13.21 23.41 7.61
C MET A 301 13.18 21.92 7.95
N THR A 302 12.00 21.29 7.93
CA THR A 302 11.85 19.85 8.15
C THR A 302 12.19 19.02 6.91
N LEU A 303 12.34 19.67 5.76
CA LEU A 303 12.62 19.02 4.48
C LEU A 303 14.11 18.76 4.30
N ASN A 304 14.41 17.73 3.52
CA ASN A 304 15.74 17.45 3.03
C ASN A 304 15.97 18.22 1.72
N PHE A 305 16.78 19.28 1.80
CA PHE A 305 17.22 20.06 0.66
C PHE A 305 18.70 20.40 0.82
N ARG A 306 19.35 20.74 -0.31
CA ARG A 306 20.75 21.19 -0.30
C ARG A 306 20.81 22.69 -0.21
N THR A 307 21.61 23.19 0.72
CA THR A 307 21.95 24.61 0.83
C THR A 307 23.24 24.89 0.05
N PRO A 308 23.22 25.74 -0.98
CA PRO A 308 24.43 26.13 -1.70
C PRO A 308 25.41 26.88 -0.80
N ASP A 309 26.71 26.76 -1.09
CA ASP A 309 27.75 27.46 -0.35
C ASP A 309 27.52 28.99 -0.35
N GLY A 310 27.60 29.59 0.84
CA GLY A 310 27.39 31.03 1.03
C GLY A 310 25.92 31.49 1.06
N VAL A 311 24.95 30.56 0.95
CA VAL A 311 23.52 30.87 1.09
C VAL A 311 23.05 30.54 2.51
N PRO A 312 22.39 31.47 3.23
CA PRO A 312 21.73 31.15 4.50
C PRO A 312 20.66 30.05 4.33
N GLU A 313 20.62 29.10 5.24
CA GLU A 313 19.71 27.94 5.17
C GLU A 313 18.23 28.35 5.19
N ASP A 314 17.89 29.40 5.94
CA ASP A 314 16.53 29.97 6.00
C ASP A 314 16.08 30.58 4.67
N PHE A 315 16.99 31.26 3.98
CA PHE A 315 16.73 31.75 2.64
C PHE A 315 16.52 30.58 1.67
N ALA A 316 17.37 29.55 1.71
CA ALA A 316 17.23 28.36 0.88
C ALA A 316 15.91 27.63 1.15
N ALA A 317 15.55 27.43 2.42
CA ALA A 317 14.29 26.83 2.85
C ALA A 317 13.08 27.62 2.32
N GLY A 318 13.10 28.95 2.41
CA GLY A 318 12.04 29.80 1.85
C GLY A 318 11.88 29.65 0.34
N ARG A 319 12.99 29.47 -0.40
CA ARG A 319 12.95 29.21 -1.85
C ARG A 319 12.37 27.83 -2.18
N VAL A 320 12.70 26.82 -1.39
CA VAL A 320 12.11 25.46 -1.51
C VAL A 320 10.61 25.53 -1.24
N LYS A 321 10.17 26.19 -0.17
CA LYS A 321 8.73 26.36 0.14
C LYS A 321 7.99 27.02 -1.02
N ALA A 322 8.50 28.14 -1.53
CA ALA A 322 7.87 28.86 -2.64
C ALA A 322 7.80 28.03 -3.93
N ALA A 323 8.78 27.15 -4.18
CA ALA A 323 8.76 26.26 -5.33
C ALA A 323 7.70 25.15 -5.19
N ILE A 324 7.58 24.57 -3.98
CA ILE A 324 6.56 23.57 -3.66
C ILE A 324 5.15 24.18 -3.68
N GLU A 325 4.95 25.37 -3.10
CA GLU A 325 3.66 26.08 -3.12
C GLU A 325 3.17 26.38 -4.53
N LYS A 326 4.09 26.55 -5.48
CA LYS A 326 3.77 26.90 -6.86
C LYS A 326 3.57 25.70 -7.77
N ASP A 327 4.52 24.76 -7.73
CA ASP A 327 4.61 23.67 -8.72
C ASP A 327 4.65 22.27 -8.06
N GLY A 328 4.46 22.18 -6.74
CA GLY A 328 4.32 20.93 -6.01
C GLY A 328 3.00 20.24 -6.35
N TYR A 329 2.99 18.92 -6.34
CA TYR A 329 1.81 18.12 -6.64
C TYR A 329 1.77 16.84 -5.80
N TRP A 330 0.57 16.28 -5.65
CA TRP A 330 0.33 15.10 -4.83
C TRP A 330 0.22 13.85 -5.70
N VAL A 331 0.70 12.72 -5.18
CA VAL A 331 0.62 11.40 -5.82
C VAL A 331 0.01 10.41 -4.83
N THR A 332 -1.01 9.67 -5.23
CA THR A 332 -1.62 8.64 -4.38
C THR A 332 -0.61 7.55 -4.02
N LEU A 333 -0.55 7.20 -2.74
CA LEU A 333 0.34 6.15 -2.25
C LEU A 333 -0.06 4.79 -2.85
N PRO A 334 0.90 3.86 -3.03
CA PRO A 334 0.61 2.53 -3.59
C PRO A 334 -0.42 1.71 -2.79
N ASP A 335 -0.52 1.95 -1.48
CA ASP A 335 -1.49 1.30 -0.60
C ASP A 335 -2.83 2.08 -0.50
N GLU A 336 -2.97 3.17 -1.26
CA GLU A 336 -4.14 4.03 -1.33
C GLU A 336 -4.57 4.63 0.02
N SER A 337 -3.67 4.64 1.01
CA SER A 337 -3.94 5.19 2.35
C SER A 337 -3.90 6.72 2.40
N GLY A 338 -3.38 7.36 1.35
CA GLY A 338 -3.15 8.80 1.30
C GLY A 338 -2.37 9.23 0.08
N VAL A 339 -1.67 10.36 0.21
CA VAL A 339 -0.88 10.99 -0.85
C VAL A 339 0.51 11.37 -0.35
N ALA A 340 1.49 11.34 -1.26
CA ALA A 340 2.84 11.85 -1.05
C ALA A 340 3.08 13.10 -1.91
N LEU A 341 3.83 14.05 -1.36
CA LEU A 341 4.16 15.32 -2.01
C LEU A 341 5.35 15.14 -2.94
N TYR A 342 5.22 15.64 -4.16
CA TYR A 342 6.24 15.58 -5.21
C TYR A 342 6.55 16.97 -5.74
N TYR A 343 7.78 17.14 -6.20
CA TYR A 343 8.25 18.33 -6.88
C TYR A 343 9.32 17.94 -7.91
N GLY A 344 9.23 18.47 -9.13
CA GLY A 344 10.24 18.22 -10.17
C GLY A 344 10.39 16.75 -10.60
N GLY A 345 9.36 15.92 -10.38
CA GLY A 345 9.40 14.49 -10.69
C GLY A 345 9.87 13.59 -9.55
N GLU A 346 10.30 14.15 -8.43
CA GLU A 346 10.81 13.41 -7.26
C GLU A 346 9.92 13.62 -6.04
N ALA A 347 9.89 12.62 -5.15
CA ALA A 347 9.21 12.75 -3.86
C ALA A 347 9.95 13.79 -3.00
N VAL A 348 9.22 14.72 -2.40
CA VAL A 348 9.76 15.63 -1.40
C VAL A 348 10.06 14.80 -0.15
N LEU A 349 11.29 14.87 0.35
CA LEU A 349 11.74 14.08 1.50
C LEU A 349 11.88 14.95 2.75
N ASP A 350 11.63 14.36 3.92
CA ASP A 350 12.00 14.92 5.22
C ASP A 350 13.51 14.74 5.49
N ARG A 351 14.04 15.35 6.57
CA ARG A 351 15.45 15.20 6.97
C ARG A 351 15.88 13.76 7.29
N ALA A 352 14.94 12.87 7.59
CA ALA A 352 15.21 11.45 7.80
C ALA A 352 15.26 10.65 6.48
N GLY A 353 14.95 11.30 5.35
CA GLY A 353 14.94 10.69 4.02
C GLY A 353 13.62 10.02 3.66
N ASN A 354 12.55 10.22 4.43
CA ASN A 354 11.24 9.65 4.15
C ASN A 354 10.41 10.59 3.27
N PRO A 355 9.56 10.08 2.36
CA PRO A 355 8.61 10.89 1.63
C PRO A 355 7.67 11.66 2.56
N VAL A 356 7.45 12.94 2.27
CA VAL A 356 6.44 13.76 2.94
C VAL A 356 5.07 13.28 2.47
N ALA A 357 4.43 12.45 3.30
CA ALA A 357 3.12 11.86 3.02
C ALA A 357 2.06 12.31 4.04
N ARG A 358 0.80 12.22 3.62
CA ARG A 358 -0.40 12.47 4.45
C ARG A 358 -1.44 11.40 4.18
N LYS A 359 -2.05 10.87 5.25
CA LYS A 359 -3.18 9.96 5.12
C LYS A 359 -4.44 10.73 4.77
N PHE A 360 -5.39 10.08 4.10
CA PHE A 360 -6.67 10.73 3.77
C PHE A 360 -7.45 11.13 5.02
N ASP A 361 -7.42 10.32 6.09
CA ASP A 361 -8.05 10.66 7.37
C ASP A 361 -7.46 11.97 7.98
N ASP A 362 -6.14 12.12 7.91
CA ASP A 362 -5.44 13.30 8.42
C ASP A 362 -5.81 14.55 7.60
N LEU A 363 -5.84 14.43 6.27
CA LEU A 363 -6.21 15.52 5.36
C LEU A 363 -7.66 15.98 5.56
N ALA A 364 -8.58 15.03 5.73
CA ALA A 364 -9.97 15.34 6.04
C ALA A 364 -10.11 16.09 7.37
N ALA A 365 -9.33 15.70 8.40
CA ALA A 365 -9.30 16.41 9.67
C ALA A 365 -8.67 17.82 9.55
N GLU A 366 -7.56 17.95 8.83
CA GLU A 366 -6.88 19.22 8.56
C GLU A 366 -7.79 20.21 7.82
N ALA A 367 -8.67 19.73 6.93
CA ALA A 367 -9.67 20.54 6.23
C ALA A 367 -10.73 21.15 7.15
N ILE A 368 -10.97 20.55 8.33
CA ILE A 368 -11.98 21.04 9.29
C ILE A 368 -11.36 21.97 10.34
N GLN A 369 -10.09 21.79 10.71
CA GLN A 369 -9.49 22.46 11.88
C GLN A 369 -9.15 23.95 11.72
N LYS A 370 -9.25 24.55 10.52
CA LYS A 370 -9.12 26.01 10.34
C LYS A 370 -10.17 26.52 9.34
N PRO A 371 -10.99 27.54 9.65
CA PRO A 371 -11.97 28.05 8.70
C PRO A 371 -11.28 28.50 7.42
N SER A 372 -11.82 28.07 6.27
CA SER A 372 -11.32 28.44 4.94
C SER A 372 -11.27 29.97 4.79
N ALA A 373 -10.47 30.48 3.84
CA ALA A 373 -10.45 31.92 3.58
C ALA A 373 -11.86 32.49 3.30
N TRP A 374 -12.74 31.69 2.72
CA TRP A 374 -14.14 32.02 2.48
C TRP A 374 -14.98 32.06 3.77
N GLN A 375 -14.78 31.11 4.68
CA GLN A 375 -15.42 31.13 6.00
C GLN A 375 -14.91 32.28 6.87
N ARG A 376 -13.60 32.58 6.84
CA ARG A 376 -13.02 33.76 7.51
C ARG A 376 -13.55 35.08 6.94
N PHE A 377 -13.75 35.15 5.62
CA PHE A 377 -14.34 36.30 4.96
C PHE A 377 -15.80 36.51 5.38
N ASN A 378 -16.61 35.45 5.46
CA ASN A 378 -18.00 35.54 5.90
C ASN A 378 -18.14 35.84 7.39
N GLU A 379 -17.35 35.21 8.26
CA GLU A 379 -17.30 35.55 9.68
C GLU A 379 -16.89 37.02 9.90
N GLY A 380 -15.97 37.54 9.07
CA GLY A 380 -15.60 38.96 9.07
C GLY A 380 -16.78 39.87 8.71
N ARG A 381 -17.58 39.50 7.72
CA ARG A 381 -18.79 40.25 7.33
C ARG A 381 -19.88 40.21 8.39
N GLU A 382 -20.10 39.06 9.02
CA GLU A 382 -21.09 38.92 10.10
C GLU A 382 -20.71 39.75 11.33
N LYS A 383 -19.43 39.76 11.69
CA LYS A 383 -18.92 40.60 12.80
C LYS A 383 -19.04 42.10 12.50
N MET A 384 -18.86 42.54 11.25
CA MET A 384 -19.09 43.93 10.85
C MET A 384 -20.57 44.32 10.85
N ASN A 385 -21.47 43.40 10.51
CA ASN A 385 -22.91 43.66 10.58
C ASN A 385 -23.42 43.71 12.04
N GLN A 386 -22.78 42.99 12.96
CA GLN A 386 -23.12 43.03 14.40
C GLN A 386 -22.58 44.27 15.10
N SER A 387 -21.45 44.85 14.65
CA SER A 387 -20.91 46.10 15.21
C SER A 387 -21.59 47.37 14.68
N ALA A 388 -22.44 47.25 13.65
CA ALA A 388 -23.21 48.36 13.09
C ALA A 388 -24.61 48.55 13.72
N ALA A 389 -25.00 47.73 14.70
CA ALA A 389 -26.24 47.95 15.44
C ALA A 389 -26.03 49.04 16.51
N PRO A 390 -26.71 50.20 16.42
CA PRO A 390 -26.55 51.25 17.43
C PRO A 390 -27.14 50.78 18.75
N SER A 391 -26.37 50.93 19.82
CA SER A 391 -26.83 50.73 21.19
C SER A 391 -27.95 51.73 21.47
N GLY A 392 -29.18 51.22 21.65
CA GLY A 392 -30.33 52.02 22.09
C GLY A 392 -30.23 52.43 23.55
#